data_AF-A0A2G9TJA1-F1
#
_entry.id   AF-A0A2G9TJA1-F1
#
_cell.length_a   1.000
_cell.length_b   1.000
_cell.length_c   1.000
_cell.angle_alpha   90.00
_cell.angle_beta   90.00
_cell.angle_gamma   90.00
#
_symmetry.space_group_name_H-M   'P 1'
#
loop_
_entity.id
_entity.type
_entity.pdbx_description
1 polymer ?
#
loop_
_entity_poly.entity_id
_entity_poly.type
_entity_poly.pdbx_seq_one_letter_code
_entity_poly.pdbx_strand_id
1 'polypeptide(L)'
;MVRIVAQLSGWYSARCEGIPNECNDGFPHPRNCSRCICPSGYGGQFCNERPPGCGQELEATRDWSFVRSDPHNMTAGQQNGYKSCVYWIKAPNNTKIEVEIENFPDGVAVDGCIYAGVEIKTKQDQRLTGYRFCSRDDIGIVLTSDVHTVPVLTYMRRRRNITDIVLGYRYVPLDGAKVEN
;
A
#
# COMPACT_ATOMS: atom_id res chain seq x y z
N MET A 1 5.80 -25.60 -26.91
CA MET A 1 4.84 -24.50 -26.73
C MET A 1 5.20 -23.67 -25.49
N VAL A 2 6.35 -22.98 -25.48
CA VAL A 2 6.69 -21.93 -24.49
C VAL A 2 7.81 -21.10 -25.12
N ARG A 3 7.53 -19.92 -25.70
CA ARG A 3 8.56 -18.91 -26.09
C ARG A 3 7.94 -17.55 -26.46
N ILE A 4 6.91 -17.08 -25.77
CA ILE A 4 6.27 -15.78 -26.12
C ILE A 4 6.30 -14.73 -25.00
N VAL A 5 6.68 -15.05 -23.75
CA VAL A 5 6.61 -14.04 -22.67
C VAL A 5 7.91 -13.25 -22.43
N ALA A 6 9.03 -13.59 -23.10
CA ALA A 6 10.33 -12.96 -22.81
C ALA A 6 10.66 -11.69 -23.61
N GLN A 7 9.74 -11.15 -24.43
CA GLN A 7 10.08 -10.10 -25.41
C GLN A 7 9.51 -8.70 -25.15
N LEU A 8 8.95 -8.43 -23.96
CA LEU A 8 8.62 -7.05 -23.55
C LEU A 8 9.51 -6.51 -22.41
N SER A 9 10.45 -7.30 -21.89
CA SER A 9 11.44 -6.89 -20.88
C SER A 9 12.79 -6.42 -21.45
N GLY A 10 13.01 -6.56 -22.77
CA GLY A 10 14.33 -6.40 -23.39
C GLY A 10 14.86 -4.98 -23.59
N TRP A 11 14.03 -3.94 -23.37
CA TRP A 11 14.44 -2.55 -23.67
C TRP A 11 14.78 -1.70 -22.45
N TYR A 12 14.44 -2.16 -21.24
CA TYR A 12 14.63 -1.39 -20.00
C TYR A 12 15.92 -1.76 -19.24
N SER A 13 16.59 -2.86 -19.62
CA SER A 13 17.59 -3.53 -18.79
C SER A 13 19.04 -3.44 -19.28
N ALA A 14 19.35 -2.86 -20.43
CA ALA A 14 20.73 -2.88 -20.96
C ALA A 14 21.72 -2.08 -20.08
N ARG A 15 21.25 -1.07 -19.33
CA ARG A 15 22.12 -0.16 -18.57
C ARG A 15 22.47 -0.67 -17.17
N CYS A 16 21.63 -1.52 -16.60
CA CYS A 16 21.85 -2.17 -15.30
C CYS A 16 22.06 -3.68 -15.47
N GLU A 17 22.44 -4.12 -16.67
CA GLU A 17 22.69 -5.53 -16.97
C GLU A 17 23.87 -6.04 -16.13
N GLY A 18 23.69 -7.21 -15.50
CA GLY A 18 24.69 -7.81 -14.60
C GLY A 18 24.72 -7.24 -13.17
N ILE A 19 23.91 -6.22 -12.85
CA ILE A 19 23.77 -5.70 -11.49
C ILE A 19 22.66 -6.49 -10.77
N PRO A 20 22.93 -7.07 -9.59
CA PRO A 20 21.89 -7.71 -8.78
C PRO A 20 20.74 -6.75 -8.45
N ASN A 21 19.50 -7.24 -8.50
CA ASN A 21 18.35 -6.43 -8.09
C ASN A 21 18.18 -6.49 -6.56
N GLU A 22 18.61 -5.42 -5.87
CA GLU A 22 18.45 -5.25 -4.43
C GLU A 22 17.18 -4.47 -4.05
N CYS A 23 16.32 -4.15 -5.02
CA CYS A 23 15.09 -3.40 -4.80
C CYS A 23 13.99 -4.35 -4.30
N ASN A 24 13.64 -4.31 -3.01
CA ASN A 24 12.60 -5.16 -2.41
C ASN A 24 11.29 -5.08 -3.22
N ASP A 25 11.02 -6.11 -4.01
CA ASP A 25 9.95 -6.18 -5.01
C ASP A 25 9.91 -5.02 -6.04
N GLY A 26 10.95 -4.19 -6.09
CA GLY A 26 11.11 -3.10 -7.06
C GLY A 26 12.03 -3.47 -8.21
N PHE A 27 12.47 -2.44 -8.93
CA PHE A 27 13.48 -2.59 -9.98
C PHE A 27 14.47 -1.43 -9.99
N PRO A 28 15.73 -1.65 -10.43
CA PRO A 28 16.74 -0.61 -10.49
C PRO A 28 16.30 0.53 -11.42
N HIS A 29 16.62 1.76 -11.04
CA HIS A 29 16.27 2.93 -11.84
C HIS A 29 17.13 2.95 -13.12
N PRO A 30 16.54 3.04 -14.34
CA PRO A 30 17.28 2.86 -15.60
C PRO A 30 18.41 3.85 -15.87
N ARG A 31 18.41 5.00 -15.17
CA ARG A 31 19.46 6.03 -15.26
C ARG A 31 20.45 6.01 -14.10
N ASN A 32 20.15 5.28 -13.03
CA ASN A 32 20.99 5.18 -11.83
C ASN A 32 20.69 3.84 -11.13
N CYS A 33 21.49 2.83 -11.42
CA CYS A 33 21.27 1.46 -10.93
C CYS A 33 21.43 1.32 -9.41
N SER A 34 21.99 2.31 -8.71
CA SER A 34 22.13 2.32 -7.25
C SER A 34 20.88 2.83 -6.52
N ARG A 35 19.81 3.19 -7.26
CA ARG A 35 18.52 3.62 -6.72
C ARG A 35 17.40 2.76 -7.31
N CYS A 36 16.38 2.51 -6.51
CA CYS A 36 15.22 1.73 -6.94
C CYS A 36 14.02 2.59 -7.38
N ILE A 37 13.22 2.01 -8.28
CA ILE A 37 11.82 2.37 -8.50
C ILE A 37 10.98 1.38 -7.70
N CYS A 38 10.21 1.90 -6.75
CA CYS A 38 9.52 1.09 -5.75
C CYS A 38 8.05 0.86 -6.09
N PRO A 39 7.48 -0.29 -5.66
CA PRO A 39 6.04 -0.50 -5.68
C PRO A 39 5.31 0.60 -4.90
N SER A 40 4.05 0.85 -5.25
CA SER A 40 3.23 1.82 -4.54
C SER A 40 3.12 1.47 -3.06
N GLY A 41 3.39 2.45 -2.20
CA GLY A 41 3.42 2.26 -0.75
C GLY A 41 4.81 1.97 -0.18
N TYR A 42 5.85 1.84 -1.01
CA TYR A 42 7.24 1.61 -0.61
C TYR A 42 8.18 2.71 -1.13
N GLY A 43 9.24 2.97 -0.38
CA GLY A 43 10.23 4.01 -0.64
C GLY A 43 11.60 3.67 -0.07
N GLY A 44 12.47 4.68 0.03
CA GLY A 44 13.87 4.49 0.38
C GLY A 44 14.73 4.08 -0.82
N GLN A 45 16.03 3.88 -0.60
CA GLN A 45 16.97 3.50 -1.64
C GLN A 45 16.66 2.11 -2.22
N PHE A 46 16.21 1.19 -1.36
CA PHE A 46 16.00 -0.23 -1.64
C PHE A 46 14.54 -0.70 -1.49
N CYS A 47 13.57 0.22 -1.44
CA CYS A 47 12.14 -0.11 -1.31
C CYS A 47 11.75 -0.80 0.01
N ASN A 48 12.56 -0.64 1.06
CA ASN A 48 12.35 -1.20 2.40
C ASN A 48 11.85 -0.18 3.43
N GLU A 49 11.53 1.03 3.01
CA GLU A 49 11.08 2.10 3.89
C GLU A 49 9.68 2.59 3.49
N ARG A 50 8.94 3.14 4.45
CA ARG A 50 7.72 3.89 4.15
C ARG A 50 8.09 5.14 3.34
N PRO A 51 7.39 5.46 2.23
CA PRO A 51 7.63 6.66 1.47
C PRO A 51 7.57 7.93 2.34
N PRO A 52 8.40 8.96 2.05
CA PRO A 52 8.33 10.22 2.75
C PRO A 52 6.99 10.92 2.48
N GLY A 53 6.55 11.74 3.44
CA GLY A 53 5.25 12.40 3.44
C GLY A 53 4.39 11.97 4.63
N CYS A 54 3.10 12.34 4.57
CA CYS A 54 2.15 12.01 5.63
C CYS A 54 1.82 10.52 5.72
N GLY A 55 1.12 10.17 6.81
CA GLY A 55 0.94 8.80 7.26
C GLY A 55 2.01 8.40 8.27
N GLN A 56 1.97 7.14 8.70
CA GLN A 56 2.75 6.66 9.84
C GLN A 56 2.95 5.15 9.77
N GLU A 57 3.96 4.67 10.48
CA GLU A 57 4.06 3.24 10.81
C GLU A 57 3.20 2.97 12.05
N LEU A 58 2.41 1.90 11.99
CA LEU A 58 1.43 1.52 12.99
C LEU A 58 1.69 0.08 13.40
N GLU A 59 1.81 -0.16 14.68
CA GLU A 59 1.88 -1.52 15.22
C GLU A 59 0.47 -2.01 15.52
N ALA A 60 0.08 -3.12 14.93
CA ALA A 60 -1.19 -3.77 15.20
C ALA A 60 -1.14 -4.47 16.57
N THR A 61 -2.28 -4.48 17.27
CA THR A 61 -2.49 -5.27 18.48
C THR A 61 -3.60 -6.30 18.23
N ARG A 62 -3.95 -7.12 19.24
CA ARG A 62 -5.09 -8.05 19.13
C ARG A 62 -6.44 -7.33 19.10
N ASP A 63 -6.49 -6.17 19.76
CA ASP A 63 -7.69 -5.34 19.82
C ASP A 63 -7.74 -4.40 18.61
N TRP A 64 -8.95 -4.05 18.19
CA TRP A 64 -9.14 -3.10 17.11
C TRP A 64 -8.56 -1.74 17.47
N SER A 65 -7.63 -1.28 16.63
CA SER A 65 -7.09 0.07 16.64
C SER A 65 -7.56 0.81 15.39
N PHE A 66 -7.62 2.13 15.43
CA PHE A 66 -8.21 2.93 14.35
C PHE A 66 -7.25 3.98 13.85
N VAL A 67 -7.21 4.14 12.54
CA VAL A 67 -6.47 5.22 11.87
C VAL A 67 -7.42 6.06 11.03
N ARG A 68 -7.27 7.37 11.16
CA ARG A 68 -8.04 8.38 10.42
C ARG A 68 -7.12 9.13 9.47
N SER A 69 -7.50 9.19 8.21
CA SER A 69 -6.77 9.94 7.19
C SER A 69 -7.33 11.35 7.06
N ASP A 70 -6.61 12.34 7.59
CA ASP A 70 -6.97 13.75 7.47
C ASP A 70 -6.59 14.30 6.07
N PRO A 71 -7.58 14.77 5.27
CA PRO A 71 -7.37 15.36 3.95
C PRO A 71 -6.44 16.59 3.96
N HIS A 72 -6.33 17.31 5.07
CA HIS A 72 -5.52 18.53 5.18
C HIS A 72 -4.03 18.23 5.31
N ASN A 73 -3.69 17.09 5.90
CA ASN A 73 -2.31 16.66 6.09
C ASN A 73 -1.76 15.87 4.89
N MET A 74 -2.61 15.62 3.88
CA MET A 74 -2.21 14.83 2.72
C MET A 74 -1.14 15.52 1.88
N THR A 75 -0.05 14.78 1.64
CA THR A 75 1.05 15.27 0.81
C THR A 75 0.68 15.15 -0.66
N ALA A 76 0.80 16.23 -1.42
CA ALA A 76 0.60 16.18 -2.87
C ALA A 76 1.65 15.25 -3.49
N GLY A 77 1.20 14.20 -4.19
CA GLY A 77 2.10 13.41 -5.02
C GLY A 77 2.72 14.31 -6.08
N GLN A 78 3.90 14.01 -6.62
CA GLN A 78 4.59 15.00 -7.45
C GLN A 78 3.90 15.28 -8.79
N GLN A 79 3.24 14.31 -9.45
CA GLN A 79 2.74 14.51 -10.83
C GLN A 79 1.41 13.84 -11.23
N ASN A 80 0.79 13.01 -10.38
CA ASN A 80 -0.43 12.27 -10.75
C ASN A 80 -1.75 13.05 -10.54
N GLY A 81 -1.70 14.27 -10.00
CA GLY A 81 -2.90 15.05 -9.68
C GLY A 81 -3.64 14.58 -8.43
N TYR A 82 -3.02 13.73 -7.62
CA TYR A 82 -3.51 13.28 -6.32
C TYR A 82 -2.62 13.77 -5.19
N LYS A 83 -3.19 13.79 -3.99
CA LYS A 83 -2.50 13.83 -2.70
C LYS A 83 -2.78 12.53 -1.98
N SER A 84 -1.82 12.03 -1.22
CA SER A 84 -1.89 10.72 -0.58
C SER A 84 -1.14 10.68 0.75
N CYS A 85 -1.59 9.83 1.67
CA CYS A 85 -0.83 9.41 2.84
C CYS A 85 -0.58 7.90 2.76
N VAL A 86 0.58 7.47 3.24
CA VAL A 86 0.93 6.06 3.28
C VAL A 86 1.11 5.65 4.73
N TYR A 87 0.31 4.69 5.16
CA TYR A 87 0.40 4.04 6.45
C TYR A 87 0.98 2.64 6.27
N TRP A 88 1.86 2.22 7.16
CA TRP A 88 2.35 0.85 7.23
C TRP A 88 1.82 0.21 8.49
N ILE A 89 0.89 -0.73 8.36
CA ILE A 89 0.43 -1.53 9.49
C ILE A 89 1.35 -2.73 9.59
N LYS A 90 2.02 -2.87 10.72
CA LYS A 90 2.97 -3.94 11.03
C LYS A 90 2.37 -4.86 12.07
N ALA A 91 2.67 -6.15 11.96
CA ALA A 91 2.29 -7.13 12.96
C ALA A 91 3.46 -8.06 13.29
N PRO A 92 3.46 -8.67 14.48
CA PRO A 92 4.46 -9.66 14.85
C PRO A 92 4.53 -10.84 13.88
N ASN A 93 5.67 -11.54 13.87
CA ASN A 93 5.81 -12.79 13.12
C ASN A 93 4.72 -13.80 13.53
N ASN A 94 4.36 -14.69 12.60
CA ASN A 94 3.33 -15.72 12.78
C ASN A 94 1.90 -15.18 13.05
N THR A 95 1.63 -13.94 12.64
CA THR A 95 0.29 -13.34 12.67
C THR A 95 -0.11 -12.84 11.28
N LYS A 96 -1.40 -12.64 11.07
CA LYS A 96 -1.97 -11.90 9.93
C LYS A 96 -2.53 -10.59 10.41
N ILE A 97 -2.62 -9.61 9.54
CA ILE A 97 -3.28 -8.32 9.80
C ILE A 97 -4.68 -8.38 9.22
N GLU A 98 -5.67 -8.00 10.01
CA GLU A 98 -7.00 -7.66 9.51
C GLU A 98 -7.13 -6.15 9.41
N VAL A 99 -7.65 -5.68 8.28
CA VAL A 99 -7.98 -4.27 8.04
C VAL A 99 -9.45 -4.16 7.70
N GLU A 100 -10.18 -3.38 8.48
CA GLU A 100 -11.62 -3.12 8.31
C GLU A 100 -11.85 -1.70 7.82
N ILE A 101 -12.81 -1.55 6.92
CA ILE A 101 -13.27 -0.25 6.44
C ILE A 101 -14.37 0.26 7.37
N GLU A 102 -14.06 1.29 8.16
CA GLU A 102 -14.98 1.84 9.16
C GLU A 102 -15.79 3.02 8.62
N ASN A 103 -15.14 3.88 7.83
CA ASN A 103 -15.81 5.05 7.27
C ASN A 103 -15.23 5.48 5.93
N PHE A 104 -16.12 5.80 5.00
CA PHE A 104 -15.81 6.47 3.73
C PHE A 104 -16.59 7.78 3.60
N PRO A 105 -16.00 8.83 3.02
CA PRO A 105 -16.74 10.02 2.65
C PRO A 105 -17.82 9.77 1.58
N ASP A 106 -18.88 10.58 1.62
CA ASP A 106 -19.92 10.61 0.58
C ASP A 106 -19.42 11.26 -0.72
N GLY A 107 -20.05 10.90 -1.85
CA GLY A 107 -19.87 11.60 -3.13
C GLY A 107 -18.50 11.41 -3.81
N VAL A 108 -17.73 10.40 -3.39
CA VAL A 108 -16.45 10.04 -4.03
C VAL A 108 -16.52 8.73 -4.82
N ALA A 109 -17.58 7.93 -4.59
CA ALA A 109 -17.82 6.65 -5.24
C ALA A 109 -18.19 6.87 -6.72
N VAL A 110 -17.24 6.58 -7.60
CA VAL A 110 -17.38 6.55 -9.05
C VAL A 110 -16.47 5.45 -9.58
N ASP A 111 -16.76 4.94 -10.78
CA ASP A 111 -15.98 3.87 -11.39
C ASP A 111 -14.48 4.19 -11.38
N GLY A 112 -13.69 3.25 -10.85
CA GLY A 112 -12.24 3.37 -10.70
C GLY A 112 -11.78 4.24 -9.52
N CYS A 113 -12.68 4.68 -8.64
CA CYS A 113 -12.37 5.48 -7.44
C CYS A 113 -11.52 6.72 -7.74
N ILE A 114 -11.82 7.43 -8.83
CA ILE A 114 -10.93 8.48 -9.34
C ILE A 114 -10.88 9.74 -8.48
N TYR A 115 -11.79 9.93 -7.52
CA TYR A 115 -11.86 11.15 -6.71
C TYR A 115 -11.16 11.03 -5.37
N ALA A 116 -11.44 9.95 -4.64
CA ALA A 116 -10.76 9.59 -3.42
C ALA A 116 -10.95 8.10 -3.18
N GLY A 117 -10.09 7.52 -2.36
CA GLY A 117 -10.20 6.13 -1.98
C GLY A 117 -9.06 5.68 -1.09
N VAL A 118 -9.10 4.40 -0.74
CA VAL A 118 -7.99 3.69 -0.12
C VAL A 118 -7.49 2.61 -1.09
N GLU A 119 -6.19 2.35 -1.09
CA GLU A 119 -5.58 1.13 -1.62
C GLU A 119 -4.95 0.35 -0.47
N ILE A 120 -5.34 -0.91 -0.28
CA ILE A 120 -4.86 -1.78 0.81
C ILE A 120 -4.15 -2.98 0.19
N LYS A 121 -2.86 -3.15 0.51
CA LYS A 121 -1.99 -4.18 -0.09
C LYS A 121 -1.76 -5.37 0.83
N THR A 122 -2.75 -6.25 0.89
CA THR A 122 -2.74 -7.45 1.76
C THR A 122 -2.04 -8.67 1.17
N LYS A 123 -1.74 -8.70 -0.13
CA LYS A 123 -1.22 -9.89 -0.84
C LYS A 123 0.30 -10.02 -0.79
N GLN A 124 0.82 -11.24 -0.94
CA GLN A 124 2.26 -11.50 -0.91
C GLN A 124 3.04 -10.73 -1.99
N ASP A 125 2.54 -10.68 -3.23
CA ASP A 125 3.20 -9.93 -4.31
C ASP A 125 2.88 -8.43 -4.20
N GLN A 126 3.80 -7.70 -3.58
CA GLN A 126 3.66 -6.26 -3.33
C GLN A 126 3.83 -5.39 -4.58
N ARG A 127 4.18 -5.98 -5.74
CA ARG A 127 4.24 -5.27 -7.03
C ARG A 127 2.86 -4.93 -7.57
N LEU A 128 1.86 -5.74 -7.24
CA LEU A 128 0.49 -5.61 -7.73
C LEU A 128 -0.23 -4.48 -7.01
N THR A 129 -1.12 -3.79 -7.71
CA THR A 129 -2.06 -2.85 -7.08
C THR A 129 -2.90 -3.58 -6.04
N GLY A 130 -3.06 -2.98 -4.86
CA GLY A 130 -3.88 -3.52 -3.79
C GLY A 130 -5.38 -3.44 -4.09
N TYR A 131 -6.19 -3.89 -3.13
CA TYR A 131 -7.63 -3.69 -3.19
C TYR A 131 -7.95 -2.20 -3.07
N ARG A 132 -8.84 -1.68 -3.91
CA ARG A 132 -9.23 -0.26 -3.92
C ARG A 132 -10.69 -0.11 -3.56
N PHE A 133 -10.96 0.76 -2.59
CA PHE A 133 -12.31 1.07 -2.11
C PHE A 133 -12.52 2.58 -2.05
N CYS A 134 -13.77 2.97 -2.23
CA CYS A 134 -14.19 4.37 -2.20
C CYS A 134 -15.70 4.56 -1.96
N SER A 135 -16.47 3.48 -1.75
CA SER A 135 -17.90 3.56 -1.48
C SER A 135 -18.19 3.40 0.01
N ARG A 136 -19.32 3.95 0.46
CA ARG A 136 -19.86 3.64 1.78
C ARG A 136 -20.46 2.23 1.84
N ASP A 137 -20.78 1.64 0.70
CA ASP A 137 -21.18 0.23 0.62
C ASP A 137 -20.02 -0.72 0.95
N ASP A 138 -18.78 -0.20 0.94
CA ASP A 138 -17.58 -0.96 1.31
C ASP A 138 -17.35 -1.00 2.84
N ILE A 139 -18.15 -0.26 3.63
CA ILE A 139 -18.04 -0.23 5.10
C ILE A 139 -18.36 -1.61 5.67
N GLY A 140 -17.54 -2.07 6.62
CA GLY A 140 -17.61 -3.40 7.24
C GLY A 140 -16.89 -4.49 6.44
N ILE A 141 -16.31 -4.18 5.27
CA ILE A 141 -15.42 -5.13 4.59
C ILE A 141 -14.14 -5.28 5.41
N VAL A 142 -13.79 -6.54 5.69
CA VAL A 142 -12.55 -6.93 6.36
C VAL A 142 -11.63 -7.66 5.38
N LEU A 143 -10.39 -7.22 5.28
CA LEU A 143 -9.33 -7.88 4.50
C LEU A 143 -8.30 -8.48 5.44
N THR A 144 -7.96 -9.75 5.22
CA THR A 144 -6.88 -10.44 5.94
C THR A 144 -5.60 -10.45 5.09
N SER A 145 -4.45 -10.18 5.72
CA SER A 145 -3.16 -10.13 5.05
C SER A 145 -2.47 -11.49 4.93
N ASP A 146 -1.71 -11.64 3.85
CA ASP A 146 -0.72 -12.70 3.62
C ASP A 146 0.70 -12.23 4.00
N VAL A 147 0.84 -10.97 4.45
CA VAL A 147 2.11 -10.30 4.76
C VAL A 147 2.11 -9.67 6.16
N HIS A 148 3.30 -9.49 6.75
CA HIS A 148 3.48 -8.90 8.09
C HIS A 148 3.52 -7.36 8.09
N THR A 149 3.68 -6.74 6.92
CA THR A 149 3.56 -5.29 6.74
C THR A 149 2.54 -5.03 5.65
N VAL A 150 1.45 -4.34 5.98
CA VAL A 150 0.40 -3.95 5.03
C VAL A 150 0.52 -2.45 4.76
N PRO A 151 0.98 -2.06 3.57
CA PRO A 151 0.86 -0.69 3.10
C PRO A 151 -0.61 -0.35 2.82
N VAL A 152 -1.04 0.76 3.39
CA VAL A 152 -2.36 1.37 3.19
C VAL A 152 -2.14 2.77 2.63
N LEU A 153 -2.66 3.01 1.43
CA LEU A 153 -2.55 4.29 0.76
C LEU A 153 -3.92 4.95 0.72
N THR A 154 -4.12 6.01 1.49
CA THR A 154 -5.28 6.87 1.29
C THR A 154 -4.91 7.92 0.24
N TYR A 155 -5.81 8.17 -0.70
CA TYR A 155 -5.56 9.11 -1.78
C TYR A 155 -6.80 9.93 -2.11
N MET A 156 -6.59 11.15 -2.60
CA MET A 156 -7.65 11.99 -3.15
C MET A 156 -7.14 12.97 -4.19
N ARG A 157 -8.03 13.43 -5.07
CA ARG A 157 -7.73 14.48 -6.05
C ARG A 157 -7.30 15.76 -5.34
N ARG A 158 -6.20 16.38 -5.79
CA ARG A 158 -5.58 17.55 -5.13
C ARG A 158 -6.53 18.72 -4.85
N ARG A 159 -7.54 18.94 -5.70
CA ARG A 159 -8.50 20.05 -5.57
C ARG A 159 -9.67 19.76 -4.61
N ARG A 160 -9.68 18.61 -3.93
CA ARG A 160 -10.73 18.22 -3.00
C ARG A 160 -10.20 18.11 -1.59
N ASN A 161 -11.04 18.49 -0.63
CA ASN A 161 -10.83 18.37 0.82
C ASN A 161 -12.11 17.78 1.43
N ILE A 162 -12.37 16.50 1.13
CA ILE A 162 -13.55 15.80 1.65
C ILE A 162 -13.20 15.16 3.00
N THR A 163 -14.20 14.90 3.83
CA THR A 163 -14.12 14.22 5.13
C THR A 163 -13.31 12.92 5.14
N ASP A 164 -12.89 12.52 6.34
CA ASP A 164 -11.84 11.53 6.57
C ASP A 164 -12.27 10.09 6.25
N ILE A 165 -11.31 9.31 5.72
CA ILE A 165 -11.40 7.84 5.66
C ILE A 165 -10.94 7.29 7.01
N VAL A 166 -11.70 6.36 7.58
CA VAL A 166 -11.34 5.67 8.84
C VAL A 166 -11.19 4.18 8.57
N LEU A 167 -10.12 3.61 9.09
CA LEU A 167 -9.81 2.18 8.97
C LEU A 167 -9.58 1.60 10.35
N GLY A 168 -10.21 0.47 10.63
CA GLY A 168 -9.88 -0.41 11.74
C GLY A 168 -8.73 -1.33 11.34
N TYR A 169 -7.84 -1.65 12.28
CA TYR A 169 -6.82 -2.66 12.08
C TYR A 169 -6.49 -3.40 13.38
N ARG A 170 -6.14 -4.68 13.23
CA ARG A 170 -5.63 -5.55 14.30
C ARG A 170 -4.80 -6.67 13.69
N TYR A 171 -4.08 -7.43 14.52
CA TYR A 171 -3.53 -8.72 14.12
C TYR A 171 -4.36 -9.87 14.67
N VAL A 172 -4.35 -10.97 13.94
CA VAL A 172 -4.91 -12.25 14.34
C VAL A 172 -3.84 -13.34 14.21
N PRO A 173 -3.85 -14.38 15.06
CA PRO A 173 -2.88 -15.48 14.96
C PRO A 173 -3.05 -16.23 13.64
N LEU A 174 -1.97 -16.81 13.10
CA LEU A 174 -2.11 -17.82 12.04
C LEU A 174 -2.88 -19.04 12.58
N ASP A 175 -3.72 -19.64 11.75
CA ASP A 175 -4.47 -20.84 12.11
C ASP A 175 -3.51 -21.92 12.64
N GLY A 176 -3.68 -22.31 13.92
CA GLY A 176 -2.84 -23.30 14.59
C GLY A 176 -1.60 -22.77 15.32
N ALA A 177 -1.31 -21.46 15.29
CA ALA A 177 -0.23 -20.85 16.06
C ALA A 177 -0.71 -20.50 17.49
N LYS A 178 -0.05 -21.05 18.52
CA LYS A 178 -0.19 -20.55 19.89
C LYS A 178 0.51 -19.20 19.96
N VAL A 179 -0.23 -18.15 20.30
CA VAL A 179 0.38 -16.84 20.57
C VAL A 179 0.97 -16.89 21.96
N GLU A 180 2.30 -16.89 22.06
CA GLU A 180 2.96 -16.71 23.36
C GLU A 180 2.73 -15.27 23.85
N ASN A 181 2.41 -15.16 25.14
CA ASN A 181 2.04 -13.91 25.83
C ASN A 181 3.23 -13.00 26.06
#